data_AF-A0A935HDJ3-F1
#
_entry.id   AF-A0A935HDJ3-F1
#
_cell.length_a   1.000
_cell.length_b   1.000
_cell.length_c   1.000
_cell.angle_alpha   90.00
_cell.angle_beta   90.00
_cell.angle_gamma   90.00
#
_symmetry.space_group_name_H-M   'P 1'
#
loop_
_entity.id
_entity.type
_entity.pdbx_description
1 polymer ?
#
loop_
_entity_poly.entity_id
_entity_poly.type
_entity_poly.pdbx_seq_one_letter_code
_entity_poly.pdbx_strand_id
1 'polypeptide(L)'
;MSNPALNPAQTVSFTDTLPAGLLVASAPNVTNTCTGGTVTAVALSGSIAVAGTQVGAGTATPTTRTISVDITTSATPTVGACPGTAANTNGSGQISGLSNLTNGVTNQCLTVTP
;
A
#
# COMPACT_ATOMS: atom_id res chain seq x y z
N MET A 1 -2.22 -7.62 -3.44
CA MET A 1 -3.68 -7.84 -3.44
C MET A 1 -3.96 -9.21 -4.02
N SER A 2 -4.87 -9.99 -3.44
CA SER A 2 -5.21 -11.33 -3.96
C SER A 2 -6.72 -11.51 -4.03
N ASN A 3 -7.20 -12.04 -5.15
CA ASN A 3 -8.58 -12.45 -5.34
C ASN A 3 -8.66 -13.99 -5.19
N PRO A 4 -9.33 -14.53 -4.15
CA PRO A 4 -9.39 -15.96 -3.89
C PRO A 4 -9.95 -16.78 -5.05
N ALA A 5 -9.64 -18.08 -5.07
CA ALA A 5 -10.17 -19.01 -6.06
C ALA A 5 -11.71 -18.95 -6.14
N LEU A 6 -12.23 -19.09 -7.36
CA LEU A 6 -13.66 -19.05 -7.70
C LEU A 6 -14.38 -17.72 -7.40
N ASN A 7 -13.66 -16.67 -7.00
CA ASN A 7 -14.25 -15.36 -6.80
C ASN A 7 -14.28 -14.56 -8.12
N PRO A 8 -15.40 -13.91 -8.48
CA PRO A 8 -15.47 -13.05 -9.66
C PRO A 8 -14.41 -11.94 -9.65
N ALA A 9 -14.18 -11.31 -10.81
CA ALA A 9 -13.26 -10.18 -10.90
C ALA A 9 -13.69 -9.04 -9.96
N GLN A 10 -12.75 -8.54 -9.16
CA GLN A 10 -13.01 -7.52 -8.16
C GLN A 10 -12.48 -6.18 -8.64
N THR A 11 -13.28 -5.13 -8.45
CA THR A 11 -12.81 -3.74 -8.55
C THR A 11 -12.42 -3.28 -7.15
N VAL A 12 -11.23 -2.72 -7.01
CA VAL A 12 -10.68 -2.33 -5.73
C VAL A 12 -10.22 -0.88 -5.76
N SER A 13 -10.67 -0.17 -4.72
CA SER A 13 -10.20 1.16 -4.35
C SER A 13 -9.83 1.13 -2.87
N PHE A 14 -8.79 1.85 -2.50
CA PHE A 14 -8.39 2.04 -1.10
C PHE A 14 -7.48 3.25 -0.98
N THR A 15 -7.30 3.72 0.25
CA THR A 15 -6.31 4.74 0.59
C THR A 15 -5.37 4.18 1.62
N ASP A 16 -4.07 4.27 1.37
CA ASP A 16 -3.00 4.04 2.33
C ASP A 16 -2.59 5.40 2.91
N THR A 17 -2.77 5.57 4.22
CA THR A 17 -2.39 6.78 4.96
C THR A 17 -1.12 6.50 5.73
N LEU A 18 0.00 6.98 5.21
CA LEU A 18 1.31 6.75 5.79
C LEU A 18 1.38 7.37 7.21
N PRO A 19 2.02 6.70 8.18
CA PRO A 19 2.30 7.31 9.47
C PRO A 19 3.26 8.51 9.32
N ALA A 20 3.27 9.42 10.29
CA ALA A 20 3.97 10.72 10.19
C ALA A 20 5.50 10.66 9.98
N GLY A 21 6.14 9.51 10.22
CA GLY A 21 7.56 9.28 9.95
C GLY A 21 7.87 8.84 8.52
N LEU A 22 6.85 8.63 7.69
CA LEU A 22 6.97 8.16 6.30
C LEU A 22 6.31 9.14 5.32
N LEU A 23 6.91 9.27 4.14
CA LEU A 23 6.38 10.01 3.00
C LEU A 23 6.63 9.21 1.71
N VAL A 24 5.82 9.46 0.69
CA VAL A 24 6.13 9.02 -0.67
C VAL A 24 7.47 9.63 -1.10
N ALA A 25 8.35 8.83 -1.70
CA ALA A 25 9.65 9.30 -2.17
C ALA A 25 9.52 10.42 -3.21
N SER A 26 10.57 11.25 -3.35
CA SER A 26 10.61 12.31 -4.38
C SER A 26 10.47 11.75 -5.81
N ALA A 27 10.96 10.53 -6.03
CA ALA A 27 10.68 9.68 -7.17
C ALA A 27 9.88 8.45 -6.69
N PRO A 28 8.53 8.44 -6.82
CA PRO A 28 7.70 7.38 -6.25
C PRO A 28 7.81 6.00 -6.93
N ASN A 29 8.42 5.92 -8.12
CA ASN A 29 8.58 4.70 -8.93
C ASN A 29 7.33 3.78 -8.94
N VAL A 30 6.16 4.37 -9.17
CA VAL A 30 4.88 3.65 -9.08
C VAL A 30 4.84 2.52 -10.11
N THR A 31 4.62 1.30 -9.63
CA THR A 31 4.28 0.15 -10.48
C THR A 31 2.92 -0.39 -10.08
N ASN A 32 2.15 -0.83 -11.07
CA ASN A 32 0.85 -1.44 -10.86
C ASN A 32 0.70 -2.60 -11.84
N THR A 33 0.59 -3.82 -11.32
CA THR A 33 0.33 -5.01 -12.15
C THR A 33 -1.16 -5.30 -12.31
N CYS A 34 -2.05 -4.61 -11.60
CA CYS A 34 -3.49 -4.66 -11.79
C CYS A 34 -3.88 -4.06 -13.15
N THR A 35 -5.07 -4.40 -13.64
CA THR A 35 -5.63 -3.83 -14.87
C THR A 35 -6.51 -2.62 -14.54
N GLY A 36 -6.47 -1.58 -15.40
CA GLY A 36 -7.28 -0.37 -15.24
C GLY A 36 -6.97 0.43 -13.96
N GLY A 37 -7.86 1.39 -13.68
CA GLY A 37 -7.77 2.26 -12.50
C GLY A 37 -6.56 3.20 -12.49
N THR A 38 -6.36 3.86 -11.35
CA THR A 38 -5.25 4.80 -11.13
C THR A 38 -4.61 4.56 -9.76
N VAL A 39 -3.29 4.74 -9.70
CA VAL A 39 -2.53 4.82 -8.45
C VAL A 39 -1.97 6.24 -8.35
N THR A 40 -2.41 6.98 -7.33
CA THR A 40 -2.00 8.35 -7.06
C THR A 40 -1.07 8.35 -5.86
N ALA A 41 0.23 8.52 -6.10
CA ALA A 41 1.25 8.69 -5.09
C ALA A 41 2.02 9.99 -5.38
N VAL A 42 1.56 11.08 -4.76
CA VAL A 42 2.19 12.40 -4.96
C VAL A 42 3.51 12.42 -4.20
N ALA A 43 4.58 12.87 -4.86
CA ALA A 43 5.89 12.99 -4.22
C ALA A 43 5.81 13.79 -2.92
N LEU A 44 6.48 13.30 -1.87
CA LEU A 44 6.54 13.92 -0.54
C LEU A 44 5.17 14.04 0.17
N SER A 45 4.15 13.30 -0.28
CA SER A 45 2.86 13.22 0.42
C SER A 45 2.86 12.10 1.48
N GLY A 46 1.92 12.18 2.41
CA GLY A 46 1.67 11.12 3.41
C GLY A 46 0.58 10.12 3.00
N SER A 47 0.23 10.01 1.71
CA SER A 47 -0.86 9.13 1.29
C SER A 47 -0.73 8.62 -0.14
N ILE A 48 -1.18 7.37 -0.33
CA ILE A 48 -1.34 6.73 -1.63
C ILE A 48 -2.82 6.40 -1.81
N ALA A 49 -3.42 6.86 -2.90
CA ALA A 49 -4.79 6.54 -3.26
C ALA A 49 -4.83 5.61 -4.47
N VAL A 50 -5.58 4.52 -4.35
CA VAL A 50 -5.83 3.57 -5.45
C VAL A 50 -7.32 3.62 -5.77
N ALA A 51 -7.65 3.84 -7.03
CA ALA A 51 -9.03 3.97 -7.48
C ALA A 51 -9.32 3.07 -8.69
N GLY A 52 -10.33 2.21 -8.56
CA GLY A 52 -10.91 1.48 -9.68
C GLY A 52 -9.98 0.45 -10.34
N THR A 53 -8.93 0.01 -9.64
CA THR A 53 -8.05 -1.06 -10.17
C THR A 53 -8.78 -2.39 -10.13
N GLN A 54 -8.57 -3.23 -11.13
CA GLN A 54 -9.20 -4.54 -11.21
C GLN A 54 -8.20 -5.65 -10.87
N VAL A 55 -8.65 -6.56 -10.00
CA VAL A 55 -8.02 -7.86 -9.81
C VAL A 55 -8.88 -8.87 -10.54
N GLY A 56 -8.31 -9.53 -11.56
CA GLY A 56 -9.02 -10.54 -12.35
C GLY A 56 -9.64 -11.64 -11.48
N ALA A 57 -10.62 -12.35 -12.03
CA ALA A 57 -11.29 -13.44 -11.31
C ALA A 57 -10.26 -14.47 -10.81
N GLY A 58 -10.48 -14.98 -9.60
CA GLY A 58 -9.82 -16.20 -9.18
C GLY A 58 -10.45 -17.36 -9.94
N THR A 59 -9.63 -18.25 -10.49
CA THR A 59 -10.11 -19.45 -11.17
C THR A 59 -10.00 -20.63 -10.21
N ALA A 60 -9.34 -21.74 -10.59
CA ALA A 60 -8.97 -22.79 -9.66
C ALA A 60 -7.91 -22.32 -8.63
N THR A 61 -7.21 -21.21 -8.91
CA THR A 61 -6.22 -20.60 -8.03
C THR A 61 -6.51 -19.11 -7.81
N PRO A 62 -5.97 -18.51 -6.73
CA PRO A 62 -6.08 -17.07 -6.51
C PRO A 62 -5.35 -16.27 -7.59
N THR A 63 -5.91 -15.12 -7.96
CA THR A 63 -5.26 -14.14 -8.84
C THR A 63 -4.62 -13.05 -7.97
N THR A 64 -3.30 -12.93 -8.02
CA THR A 64 -2.55 -11.93 -7.25
C THR A 64 -2.05 -10.80 -8.14
N ARG A 65 -2.15 -9.57 -7.64
CA ARG A 65 -1.63 -8.35 -8.25
C ARG A 65 -0.92 -7.49 -7.21
N THR A 66 0.00 -6.65 -7.67
CA THR A 66 0.89 -5.86 -6.84
C THR A 66 0.90 -4.42 -7.31
N ILE A 67 0.82 -3.51 -6.34
CA ILE A 67 1.12 -2.10 -6.51
C ILE A 67 2.37 -1.84 -5.66
N SER A 68 3.38 -1.19 -6.24
CA SER A 68 4.58 -0.77 -5.50
C SER A 68 4.75 0.73 -5.64
N VAL A 69 5.09 1.37 -4.53
CA VAL A 69 5.40 2.79 -4.44
C VAL A 69 6.60 2.91 -3.52
N ASP A 70 7.60 3.68 -3.95
CA ASP A 70 8.78 3.94 -3.13
C ASP A 70 8.44 4.95 -2.02
N ILE A 71 8.82 4.59 -0.80
CA ILE A 71 8.59 5.36 0.42
C ILE A 71 9.94 5.76 1.01
N THR A 72 9.99 6.94 1.61
CA THR A 72 11.14 7.47 2.34
C THR A 72 10.72 7.95 3.72
N THR A 73 11.70 8.29 4.57
CA THR A 73 11.43 8.95 5.85
C THR A 73 10.91 10.37 5.64
N SER A 74 10.05 10.85 6.54
CA SER A 74 9.76 12.28 6.61
C SER A 74 10.99 13.09 7.05
N ALA A 75 10.91 14.42 6.99
CA ALA A 75 12.01 15.28 7.46
C ALA A 75 12.23 15.22 8.98
N THR A 76 11.24 14.73 9.73
CA THR A 76 11.28 14.58 11.18
C THR A 76 10.85 13.17 11.58
N PRO A 77 11.57 12.12 11.16
CA PRO A 77 11.21 10.75 11.50
C PRO A 77 11.55 10.47 12.96
N THR A 78 10.85 9.52 13.57
CA THR A 78 11.22 9.07 14.92
C THR A 78 12.41 8.12 14.80
N VAL A 79 13.52 8.40 15.49
CA VAL A 79 14.66 7.46 15.55
C VAL A 79 14.20 6.17 16.21
N GLY A 80 14.51 5.03 15.60
CA GLY A 80 14.13 3.74 16.16
C GLY A 80 14.24 2.58 15.18
N ALA A 81 14.33 1.38 15.76
CA ALA A 81 14.37 0.12 15.03
C ALA A 81 12.96 -0.46 14.85
N CYS A 82 12.79 -1.22 13.77
CA CYS A 82 11.56 -1.96 13.51
C CYS A 82 11.42 -3.18 14.44
N PRO A 83 10.18 -3.55 14.85
CA PRO A 83 8.90 -2.91 14.57
C PRO A 83 8.47 -1.87 15.64
N GLY A 84 9.36 -1.48 16.55
CA GLY A 84 9.02 -0.70 17.76
C GLY A 84 8.58 0.74 17.51
N THR A 85 8.72 1.24 16.28
CA THR A 85 8.45 2.65 15.93
C THR A 85 7.24 2.76 15.01
N ALA A 86 6.06 2.96 15.61
CA ALA A 86 4.80 3.07 14.88
C ALA A 86 4.81 4.19 13.82
N ALA A 87 5.50 5.31 14.11
CA ALA A 87 5.67 6.42 13.17
C ALA A 87 6.42 6.04 11.88
N ASN A 88 7.20 4.96 11.89
CA ASN A 88 7.96 4.49 10.71
C ASN A 88 7.43 3.15 10.17
N THR A 89 6.26 2.71 10.63
CA THR A 89 5.69 1.40 10.28
C THR A 89 4.39 1.59 9.53
N ASN A 90 4.42 1.35 8.21
CA ASN A 90 3.21 1.25 7.40
C ASN A 90 2.67 -0.18 7.42
N GLY A 91 1.37 -0.37 7.56
CA GLY A 91 0.77 -1.68 7.81
C GLY A 91 -0.73 -1.70 7.55
N SER A 92 -1.39 -2.76 8.01
CA SER A 92 -2.82 -2.95 7.70
C SER A 92 -3.73 -1.87 8.30
N GLY A 93 -3.34 -1.24 9.40
CA GLY A 93 -4.10 -0.15 10.04
C GLY A 93 -4.09 1.17 9.27
N GLN A 94 -3.23 1.29 8.25
CA GLN A 94 -3.08 2.49 7.43
C GLN A 94 -3.95 2.44 6.17
N ILE A 95 -4.46 1.26 5.83
CA ILE A 95 -5.34 1.06 4.68
C ILE A 95 -6.80 1.28 5.08
N SER A 96 -7.49 2.13 4.33
CA SER A 96 -8.92 2.43 4.50
C SER A 96 -9.67 2.37 3.17
N GLY A 97 -11.00 2.37 3.23
CA GLY A 97 -11.85 2.39 2.04
C GLY A 97 -11.93 1.07 1.26
N LEU A 98 -11.38 -0.02 1.80
CA LEU A 98 -11.54 -1.35 1.23
C LEU A 98 -13.01 -1.77 1.30
N SER A 99 -13.57 -2.18 0.16
CA SER A 99 -14.88 -2.82 0.06
C SER A 99 -14.71 -4.22 -0.51
N ASN A 100 -15.36 -5.21 0.10
CA ASN A 100 -15.38 -6.61 -0.37
C ASN A 100 -14.00 -7.30 -0.46
N LEU A 101 -13.00 -6.82 0.29
CA LEU A 101 -11.66 -7.39 0.32
C LEU A 101 -11.11 -7.39 1.74
N THR A 102 -10.48 -8.50 2.15
CA THR A 102 -9.74 -8.57 3.43
C THR A 102 -8.36 -7.97 3.25
N ASN A 103 -7.98 -7.06 4.15
CA ASN A 103 -6.63 -6.48 4.15
C ASN A 103 -5.60 -7.50 4.67
N GLY A 104 -4.75 -8.01 3.77
CA GLY A 104 -3.64 -8.90 4.10
C GLY A 104 -2.27 -8.22 4.18
N VAL A 105 -2.22 -6.88 4.25
CA VAL A 105 -0.95 -6.14 4.32
C VAL A 105 -0.21 -6.47 5.62
N THR A 106 1.06 -6.86 5.48
CA THR A 106 1.99 -6.99 6.61
C THR A 106 2.73 -5.69 6.83
N ASN A 107 3.17 -5.47 8.07
CA ASN A 107 3.91 -4.27 8.43
C ASN A 107 5.21 -4.17 7.62
N GLN A 108 5.37 -3.06 6.90
CA GLN A 108 6.60 -2.59 6.29
C GLN A 108 7.13 -1.46 7.15
N CYS A 109 8.35 -1.60 7.66
CA CYS A 109 8.92 -0.61 8.57
C CYS A 109 10.31 -0.20 8.10
N LEU A 110 10.61 1.08 8.26
CA LEU A 110 11.91 1.67 7.97
C LEU A 110 12.66 1.95 9.27
N THR A 111 13.80 1.30 9.48
CA THR A 111 14.69 1.59 10.60
C THR A 111 15.40 2.92 10.37
N VAL A 112 15.38 3.79 11.37
CA VAL A 112 16.05 5.09 11.33
C VAL A 112 17.15 5.09 12.38
N THR A 113 18.40 5.21 11.93
CA THR A 113 19.58 5.36 12.79
C THR A 113 19.94 6.84 12.96
N PRO A 114 20.56 7.24 14.08
CA PRO A 114 21.09 8.59 14.28
C PRO A 114 22.09 9.03 13.21
#